data_AF-A0A844FLX2-F1
#
_entry.id   AF-A0A844FLX2-F1
#
_cell.length_a   1.000
_cell.length_b   1.000
_cell.length_c   1.000
_cell.angle_alpha   90.00
_cell.angle_beta   90.00
_cell.angle_gamma   90.00
#
_symmetry.space_group_name_H-M   'P 1'
#
loop_
_entity.id
_entity.type
_entity.pdbx_description
1 polymer ?
#
loop_
_entity_poly.entity_id
_entity_poly.type
_entity_poly.pdbx_seq_one_letter_code
_entity_poly.pdbx_strand_id
1 'polypeptide(L)'
;MKINLKDLTQAIEDQAYLSDMETIKYADVSRSKKKLREHAAKMVSEVALALKKNSLMQVQLVLEGKSPITFALETNVVNLPLAYYKKLINFFDEDEEVPVKVYFETANDDLNASHFRIDLLMDGEDLVADPDKATDLLTSAMSEKIKQIKENEKAAREAAKEAKAAK
;
A
#
# COMPACT_ATOMS: atom_id res chain seq x y z
N MET A 1 15.65 2.49 -10.45
CA MET A 1 16.46 1.81 -9.39
C MET A 1 16.37 0.32 -9.62
N LYS A 2 17.50 -0.39 -9.55
CA LYS A 2 17.55 -1.84 -9.57
C LYS A 2 18.22 -2.33 -8.30
N ILE A 3 17.89 -3.54 -7.88
CA ILE A 3 18.47 -4.19 -6.70
C ILE A 3 18.53 -5.68 -6.97
N ASN A 4 19.61 -6.34 -6.56
CA ASN A 4 19.68 -7.80 -6.56
C ASN A 4 19.03 -8.35 -5.28
N LEU A 5 18.74 -9.65 -5.29
CA LEU A 5 18.04 -10.28 -4.17
C LEU A 5 18.87 -10.24 -2.88
N LYS A 6 20.19 -10.42 -2.97
CA LYS A 6 21.08 -10.41 -1.81
C LYS A 6 21.03 -9.05 -1.09
N ASP A 7 21.19 -7.96 -1.83
CA ASP A 7 21.17 -6.60 -1.29
C ASP A 7 19.77 -6.24 -0.75
N LEU A 8 18.71 -6.67 -1.43
CA LEU A 8 17.34 -6.48 -0.96
C LEU A 8 17.09 -7.22 0.36
N THR A 9 17.43 -8.50 0.45
CA THR A 9 17.22 -9.30 1.66
C THR A 9 18.06 -8.76 2.83
N GLN A 10 19.31 -8.37 2.58
CA GLN A 10 20.17 -7.75 3.59
C GLN A 10 19.57 -6.42 4.07
N ALA A 11 19.09 -5.57 3.16
CA ALA A 11 18.46 -4.29 3.54
C ALA A 11 17.19 -4.50 4.38
N ILE A 12 16.41 -5.55 4.11
CA ILE A 12 15.24 -5.90 4.91
C ILE A 12 15.65 -6.42 6.30
N GLU A 13 16.65 -7.29 6.37
CA GLU A 13 17.17 -7.85 7.63
C GLU A 13 17.77 -6.78 8.54
N ASP A 14 18.51 -5.84 7.96
CA ASP A 14 19.14 -4.73 8.69
C ASP A 14 18.17 -3.58 8.97
N GLN A 15 16.90 -3.70 8.54
CA GLN A 15 15.91 -2.62 8.57
C GLN A 15 16.42 -1.31 7.91
N ALA A 16 17.27 -1.47 6.89
CA ALA A 16 17.88 -0.40 6.11
C ALA A 16 16.94 0.12 5.02
N TYR A 17 15.71 0.46 5.40
CA TYR A 17 14.71 1.10 4.55
C TYR A 17 14.09 2.29 5.27
N LEU A 18 13.62 3.26 4.50
CA LEU A 18 12.93 4.44 5.04
C LEU A 18 11.50 4.06 5.41
N SER A 19 11.02 4.57 6.54
CA SER A 19 9.62 4.38 6.95
C SER A 19 9.00 5.70 7.41
N ASP A 20 7.79 6.01 6.94
CA ASP A 20 6.95 7.05 7.53
C ASP A 20 5.52 6.53 7.75
N MET A 21 4.84 7.11 8.75
CA MET A 21 3.46 6.79 9.08
C MET A 21 2.71 8.06 9.44
N GLU A 22 1.62 8.31 8.72
CA GLU A 22 0.67 9.36 9.03
C GLU A 22 -0.66 8.74 9.49
N THR A 23 -1.28 9.35 10.50
CA THR A 23 -2.61 8.96 10.98
C THR A 23 -3.56 10.14 10.91
N ILE A 24 -4.70 9.95 10.25
CA ILE A 24 -5.74 10.97 10.09
C ILE A 24 -7.12 10.39 10.38
N LYS A 25 -8.11 11.25 10.63
CA LYS A 25 -9.48 10.77 10.79
C LYS A 25 -10.07 10.43 9.44
N TYR A 26 -10.70 9.27 9.35
CA TYR A 26 -11.47 8.85 8.18
C TYR A 26 -12.47 9.93 7.73
N ALA A 27 -13.10 10.63 8.67
CA ALA A 27 -14.06 11.71 8.38
C ALA A 27 -13.44 12.87 7.56
N ASP A 28 -12.13 13.10 7.67
CA ASP A 28 -11.46 14.22 7.02
C ASP A 28 -11.32 14.01 5.51
N VAL A 29 -11.20 12.76 5.05
CA VAL A 29 -10.95 12.41 3.64
C VAL A 29 -12.10 11.67 2.97
N SER A 30 -12.97 10.99 3.74
CA SER A 30 -14.02 10.08 3.23
C SER A 30 -15.02 10.68 2.25
N ARG A 31 -15.14 12.02 2.20
CA ARG A 31 -16.05 12.77 1.33
C ARG A 31 -15.33 13.74 0.39
N SER A 32 -14.00 13.75 0.38
CA SER A 32 -13.21 14.70 -0.40
C SER A 32 -12.06 14.00 -1.12
N LYS A 33 -12.27 13.71 -2.41
CA LYS A 33 -11.21 13.19 -3.28
C LYS A 33 -10.00 14.12 -3.33
N LYS A 34 -10.21 15.44 -3.21
CA LYS A 34 -9.13 16.43 -3.14
C LYS A 34 -8.23 16.21 -1.92
N LYS A 35 -8.80 16.08 -0.73
CA LYS A 35 -8.01 15.84 0.49
C LYS A 35 -7.32 14.48 0.46
N LEU A 36 -8.00 13.46 -0.06
CA LEU A 36 -7.39 12.15 -0.28
C LEU A 36 -6.17 12.25 -1.23
N ARG A 37 -6.28 13.06 -2.29
CA ARG A 37 -5.17 13.34 -3.21
C ARG A 37 -4.00 14.05 -2.54
N GLU A 38 -4.25 14.96 -1.60
CA GLU A 38 -3.19 15.66 -0.85
C GLU A 38 -2.32 14.66 -0.07
N HIS A 39 -2.93 13.69 0.61
CA HIS A 39 -2.18 12.63 1.30
C HIS A 39 -1.51 11.65 0.32
N ALA A 40 -2.19 11.27 -0.76
CA ALA A 40 -1.58 10.44 -1.81
C ALA A 40 -0.34 11.11 -2.42
N ALA A 41 -0.40 12.43 -2.66
CA ALA A 41 0.72 13.21 -3.20
C ALA A 41 1.91 13.21 -2.24
N LYS A 42 1.66 13.33 -0.92
CA LYS A 42 2.70 13.24 0.10
C LYS A 42 3.38 11.86 0.08
N MET A 43 2.60 10.79 0.14
CA MET A 43 3.12 9.41 0.08
C MET A 43 3.97 9.16 -1.17
N VAL A 44 3.45 9.56 -2.34
CA VAL A 44 4.18 9.43 -3.61
C VAL A 44 5.46 10.26 -3.62
N SER A 45 5.43 11.49 -3.09
CA SER A 45 6.60 12.36 -3.02
C SER A 45 7.72 11.73 -2.20
N GLU A 46 7.39 11.14 -1.05
CA GLU A 46 8.35 10.47 -0.19
C GLU A 46 8.97 9.24 -0.87
N VAL A 47 8.15 8.38 -1.49
CA VAL A 47 8.64 7.24 -2.27
C VAL A 47 9.52 7.70 -3.44
N ALA A 48 9.13 8.74 -4.16
CA ALA A 48 9.93 9.30 -5.25
C ALA A 48 11.29 9.81 -4.76
N LEU A 49 11.32 10.47 -3.59
CA LEU A 49 12.55 10.97 -2.97
C LEU A 49 13.46 9.83 -2.52
N ALA A 50 12.89 8.76 -1.95
CA ALA A 50 13.63 7.56 -1.56
C ALA A 50 14.26 6.87 -2.78
N LEU A 51 13.47 6.63 -3.82
CA LEU A 51 13.94 6.02 -5.07
C LEU A 51 15.05 6.84 -5.75
N LYS A 52 14.93 8.17 -5.76
CA LYS A 52 16.00 9.07 -6.27
C LYS A 52 17.30 8.98 -5.47
N LYS A 53 17.24 8.55 -4.21
CA LYS A 53 18.39 8.30 -3.33
C LYS A 53 18.83 6.83 -3.30
N ASN A 54 18.28 5.99 -4.19
CA ASN A 54 18.50 4.54 -4.19
C ASN A 54 18.18 3.88 -2.83
N SER A 55 17.13 4.35 -2.16
CA SER A 55 16.66 3.80 -0.89
C SER A 55 15.31 3.14 -1.06
N LEU A 56 15.13 1.98 -0.41
CA LEU A 56 13.81 1.37 -0.23
C LEU A 56 12.98 2.20 0.75
N MET A 57 11.66 2.20 0.59
CA MET A 57 10.74 2.92 1.44
C MET A 57 9.40 2.19 1.62
N GLN A 58 8.86 2.31 2.82
CA GLN A 58 7.48 2.01 3.15
C GLN A 58 6.83 3.26 3.77
N VAL A 59 5.77 3.78 3.17
CA VAL A 59 4.99 4.90 3.73
C VAL A 59 3.56 4.47 3.98
N GLN A 60 3.04 4.79 5.16
CA GLN A 60 1.71 4.38 5.60
C GLN A 60 0.81 5.57 5.89
N LEU A 61 -0.47 5.45 5.51
CA LEU A 61 -1.55 6.34 5.90
C LEU A 61 -2.64 5.52 6.61
N VAL A 62 -2.86 5.81 7.88
CA VAL A 62 -3.91 5.19 8.68
C VAL A 62 -5.11 6.13 8.74
N LEU A 63 -6.26 5.65 8.25
CA LEU A 63 -7.56 6.31 8.40
C LEU A 63 -8.25 5.79 9.65
N GLU A 64 -8.16 6.52 10.75
CA GLU A 64 -8.80 6.17 12.01
C GLU A 64 -10.32 6.35 11.98
N GLY A 65 -11.02 5.45 12.65
CA GLY A 65 -12.46 5.44 12.75
C GLY A 65 -12.95 4.16 13.42
N LYS A 66 -14.25 3.86 13.23
CA LYS A 66 -14.85 2.62 13.76
C LYS A 66 -14.26 1.35 13.12
N SER A 67 -13.94 1.42 11.84
CA SER A 67 -13.22 0.39 11.08
C SER A 67 -12.00 1.06 10.45
N PRO A 68 -10.82 1.00 11.10
CA PRO A 68 -9.62 1.65 10.59
C PRO A 68 -9.19 1.07 9.24
N ILE A 69 -8.72 1.93 8.33
CA ILE A 69 -8.17 1.50 7.03
C ILE A 69 -6.71 1.90 7.00
N THR A 70 -5.82 0.96 6.74
CA THR A 70 -4.40 1.26 6.51
C THR A 70 -4.11 1.18 5.02
N PHE A 71 -3.56 2.25 4.47
CA PHE A 71 -3.01 2.30 3.13
C PHE A 71 -1.49 2.38 3.23
N ALA A 72 -0.76 1.61 2.42
CA ALA A 72 0.69 1.73 2.35
C ALA A 72 1.18 1.78 0.90
N LEU A 73 2.25 2.53 0.66
CA LEU A 73 3.12 2.30 -0.49
C LEU A 73 4.39 1.62 -0.01
N GLU A 74 4.77 0.56 -0.70
CA GLU A 74 6.00 -0.19 -0.42
C GLU A 74 6.81 -0.37 -1.70
N THR A 75 8.11 -0.04 -1.64
CA THR A 75 9.03 -0.34 -2.73
C THR A 75 9.54 -1.77 -2.60
N ASN A 76 9.36 -2.58 -3.63
CA ASN A 76 9.77 -3.97 -3.63
C ASN A 76 10.00 -4.48 -5.06
N VAL A 77 10.58 -5.67 -5.23
CA VAL A 77 10.81 -6.30 -6.54
C VAL A 77 9.63 -7.16 -6.99
N VAL A 78 8.79 -7.60 -6.05
CA VAL A 78 7.61 -8.43 -6.31
C VAL A 78 6.48 -8.12 -5.33
N ASN A 79 5.28 -8.59 -5.66
CA ASN A 79 4.09 -8.46 -4.86
C ASN A 79 4.12 -9.40 -3.63
N LEU A 80 5.02 -9.11 -2.67
CA LEU A 80 5.20 -9.90 -1.47
C LEU A 80 5.60 -8.96 -0.32
N PRO A 81 4.90 -8.97 0.83
CA PRO A 81 5.28 -8.13 1.96
C PRO A 81 6.71 -8.39 2.38
N LEU A 82 7.43 -7.35 2.83
CA LEU A 82 8.82 -7.49 3.30
C LEU A 82 8.95 -8.57 4.39
N ALA A 83 7.92 -8.80 5.22
CA ALA A 83 7.91 -9.87 6.22
C ALA A 83 8.15 -11.29 5.64
N TYR A 84 7.91 -11.51 4.34
CA TYR A 84 8.09 -12.79 3.68
C TYR A 84 9.29 -12.82 2.71
N TYR A 85 10.23 -11.86 2.83
CA TYR A 85 11.39 -11.72 1.93
C TYR A 85 12.18 -13.01 1.67
N LYS A 86 12.25 -13.94 2.63
CA LYS A 86 12.91 -15.25 2.46
C LYS A 86 12.33 -16.10 1.33
N LYS A 87 11.09 -15.84 0.89
CA LYS A 87 10.47 -16.58 -0.21
C LYS A 87 10.91 -16.08 -1.58
N LEU A 88 11.60 -14.94 -1.67
CA LEU A 88 12.04 -14.32 -2.91
C LEU A 88 13.03 -15.21 -3.69
N ILE A 89 13.79 -16.06 -3.01
CA ILE A 89 14.69 -17.05 -3.63
C ILE A 89 13.97 -18.04 -4.56
N ASN A 90 12.64 -18.19 -4.42
CA ASN A 90 11.85 -19.04 -5.32
C ASN A 90 11.46 -18.34 -6.62
N PHE A 91 11.74 -17.04 -6.75
CA PHE A 91 11.28 -16.20 -7.85
C PHE A 91 12.42 -15.55 -8.65
N PHE A 92 13.59 -15.35 -8.03
CA PHE A 92 14.71 -14.61 -8.61
C PHE A 92 16.04 -15.29 -8.31
N ASP A 93 16.99 -15.16 -9.23
CA ASP A 93 18.38 -15.52 -8.98
C ASP A 93 19.04 -14.48 -8.05
N GLU A 94 19.97 -14.92 -7.18
CA GLU A 94 20.54 -14.05 -6.13
C GLU A 94 21.27 -12.81 -6.67
N ASP A 95 21.94 -12.98 -7.82
CA ASP A 95 22.77 -11.94 -8.46
C ASP A 95 22.03 -11.18 -9.58
N GLU A 96 20.78 -11.53 -9.88
CA GLU A 96 20.01 -10.84 -10.93
C GLU A 96 19.58 -9.45 -10.46
N GLU A 97 19.91 -8.41 -11.24
CA GLU A 97 19.42 -7.06 -10.98
C GLU A 97 17.97 -6.88 -11.44
N VAL A 98 17.06 -6.76 -10.47
CA VAL A 98 15.62 -6.63 -10.72
C VAL A 98 15.19 -5.18 -10.53
N PRO A 99 14.35 -4.62 -11.42
CA PRO A 99 13.80 -3.28 -11.23
C PRO A 99 12.90 -3.21 -10.00
N VAL A 100 13.09 -2.17 -9.20
CA VAL A 100 12.22 -1.87 -8.05
C VAL A 100 10.90 -1.29 -8.54
N LYS A 101 9.81 -1.83 -8.00
CA LYS A 101 8.42 -1.43 -8.25
C LYS A 101 7.80 -0.85 -7.00
N VAL A 102 6.64 -0.23 -7.17
CA VAL A 102 5.89 0.40 -6.08
C VAL A 102 4.56 -0.33 -5.94
N TYR A 103 4.34 -0.93 -4.78
CA TYR A 103 3.14 -1.68 -4.44
C TYR A 103 2.24 -0.86 -3.54
N PHE A 104 0.94 -0.94 -3.78
CA PHE A 104 -0.10 -0.35 -2.97
C PHE A 104 -0.75 -1.42 -2.10
N GLU A 105 -0.63 -1.28 -0.79
CA GLU A 105 -1.21 -2.19 0.19
C GLU A 105 -2.45 -1.57 0.83
N THR A 106 -3.43 -2.42 1.13
CA THR A 106 -4.62 -2.05 1.90
C THR A 106 -4.89 -3.11 2.96
N ALA A 107 -5.03 -2.67 4.20
CA ALA A 107 -5.45 -3.51 5.33
C ALA A 107 -6.74 -2.97 5.95
N ASN A 108 -7.74 -3.85 6.08
CA ASN A 108 -9.01 -3.59 6.77
C ASN A 108 -9.81 -4.89 6.95
N ASP A 109 -10.50 -5.04 8.07
CA ASP A 109 -11.27 -6.24 8.41
C ASP A 109 -12.40 -6.55 7.40
N ASP A 110 -13.01 -5.52 6.83
CA ASP A 110 -14.10 -5.66 5.87
C ASP A 110 -13.61 -5.65 4.41
N LEU A 111 -12.30 -5.73 4.14
CA LEU A 111 -11.77 -5.69 2.77
C LEU A 111 -12.04 -6.98 1.98
N ASN A 112 -11.60 -8.11 2.53
CA ASN A 112 -11.69 -9.46 1.96
C ASN A 112 -11.43 -10.49 3.07
N ALA A 113 -11.45 -11.79 2.73
CA ALA A 113 -11.24 -12.86 3.71
C ALA A 113 -9.86 -12.84 4.40
N SER A 114 -8.84 -12.22 3.79
CA SER A 114 -7.51 -12.08 4.38
C SER A 114 -7.30 -10.75 5.11
N HIS A 115 -8.30 -9.86 5.09
CA HIS A 115 -8.24 -8.50 5.63
C HIS A 115 -7.10 -7.64 5.03
N PHE A 116 -6.53 -8.08 3.91
CA PHE A 116 -5.31 -7.53 3.34
C PHE A 116 -5.26 -7.74 1.83
N ARG A 117 -4.75 -6.76 1.10
CA ARG A 117 -4.55 -6.80 -0.35
C ARG A 117 -3.33 -5.98 -0.73
N ILE A 118 -2.58 -6.48 -1.70
CA ILE A 118 -1.50 -5.74 -2.34
C ILE A 118 -1.77 -5.72 -3.85
N ASP A 119 -1.67 -4.54 -4.43
CA ASP A 119 -1.82 -4.30 -5.87
C ASP A 119 -0.56 -3.57 -6.37
N LEU A 120 -0.10 -3.85 -7.60
CA LEU A 120 0.98 -3.08 -8.22
C LEU A 120 0.46 -1.68 -8.57
N LEU A 121 1.11 -0.62 -8.09
CA LEU A 121 0.78 0.74 -8.48
C LEU A 121 1.42 1.07 -9.82
N MET A 122 2.75 0.97 -9.90
CA MET A 122 3.56 1.20 -11.09
C MET A 122 5.04 0.82 -10.86
N ASP A 123 5.84 0.87 -11.91
CA ASP A 123 7.30 0.73 -11.80
C ASP A 123 7.92 1.95 -11.10
N GLY A 124 9.00 1.74 -10.33
CA GLY A 124 9.61 2.81 -9.55
C GLY A 124 10.22 3.92 -10.41
N GLU A 125 10.73 3.58 -11.60
CA GLU A 125 11.27 4.56 -12.55
C GLU A 125 10.17 5.44 -13.14
N ASP A 126 9.02 4.85 -13.49
CA ASP A 126 7.86 5.58 -13.96
C ASP A 126 7.29 6.50 -12.87
N LEU A 127 7.28 6.07 -11.60
CA LEU A 127 6.84 6.90 -10.49
C LEU A 127 7.74 8.13 -10.33
N VAL A 128 9.05 7.93 -10.44
CA VAL A 128 10.04 9.02 -10.36
C VAL A 128 9.90 9.98 -11.54
N ALA A 129 9.58 9.48 -12.73
CA ALA A 129 9.39 10.26 -13.94
C ALA A 129 8.09 11.08 -13.94
N ASP A 130 7.00 10.52 -13.41
CA ASP A 130 5.68 11.17 -13.36
C ASP A 130 4.97 10.96 -12.00
N PRO A 131 5.39 11.70 -10.96
CA PRO A 131 4.78 11.63 -9.63
C PRO A 131 3.30 12.07 -9.61
N ASP A 132 2.88 12.93 -10.52
CA ASP A 132 1.49 13.40 -10.59
C ASP A 132 0.57 12.28 -11.09
N LYS A 133 0.98 11.55 -12.13
CA LYS A 133 0.25 10.35 -12.58
C LYS A 133 0.19 9.29 -11.48
N ALA A 134 1.29 9.05 -10.77
CA ALA A 134 1.34 8.13 -9.63
C ALA A 134 0.34 8.55 -8.53
N THR A 135 0.28 9.85 -8.24
CA THR A 135 -0.66 10.44 -7.27
C THR A 135 -2.10 10.23 -7.68
N ASP A 136 -2.44 10.42 -8.96
CA ASP A 136 -3.81 10.25 -9.45
C ASP A 136 -4.25 8.78 -9.45
N LEU A 137 -3.33 7.85 -9.79
CA LEU A 137 -3.55 6.42 -9.70
C LEU A 137 -3.80 5.99 -8.26
N LEU A 138 -2.93 6.40 -7.32
CA LEU A 138 -3.05 6.07 -5.91
C LEU A 138 -4.34 6.64 -5.32
N THR A 139 -4.67 7.89 -5.60
CA THR A 139 -5.91 8.54 -5.13
C THR A 139 -7.14 7.76 -5.59
N SER A 140 -7.13 7.29 -6.83
CA SER A 140 -8.24 6.52 -7.40
C SER A 140 -8.33 5.14 -6.75
N ALA A 141 -7.20 4.46 -6.55
CA ALA A 141 -7.13 3.16 -5.87
C ALA A 141 -7.61 3.25 -4.42
N MET A 142 -7.12 4.22 -3.63
CA MET A 142 -7.58 4.46 -2.26
C MET A 142 -9.09 4.72 -2.21
N SER A 143 -9.61 5.55 -3.12
CA SER A 143 -11.04 5.84 -3.20
C SER A 143 -11.87 4.60 -3.51
N GLU A 144 -11.39 3.72 -4.38
CA GLU A 144 -12.05 2.45 -4.70
C GLU A 144 -12.07 1.51 -3.50
N LYS A 145 -10.95 1.37 -2.77
CA LYS A 145 -10.88 0.54 -1.56
C LYS A 145 -11.80 1.06 -0.46
N ILE A 146 -11.87 2.37 -0.23
CA ILE A 146 -12.83 2.98 0.71
C ILE A 146 -14.27 2.62 0.33
N LYS A 147 -14.59 2.63 -0.98
CA LYS A 147 -15.92 2.26 -1.46
C LYS A 147 -16.22 0.78 -1.23
N GLN A 148 -15.29 -0.10 -1.61
CA GLN A 148 -15.40 -1.55 -1.41
C GLN A 148 -15.62 -1.91 0.06
N ILE A 149 -14.81 -1.36 0.96
CA ILE A 149 -14.90 -1.59 2.41
C ILE A 149 -16.28 -1.19 2.95
N LYS A 150 -16.82 -0.04 2.53
CA LYS A 150 -18.19 0.37 2.92
C LYS A 150 -19.27 -0.58 2.45
N GLU A 151 -19.15 -1.05 1.21
CA GLU A 151 -20.13 -1.97 0.62
C GLU A 151 -20.12 -3.29 1.39
N ASN A 152 -18.94 -3.80 1.71
CA ASN A 152 -18.75 -5.01 2.51
C ASN A 152 -19.26 -4.84 3.95
N GLU A 153 -18.92 -3.73 4.63
CA GLU A 153 -19.45 -3.40 5.96
C GLU A 153 -20.99 -3.41 5.97
N LYS A 154 -21.61 -2.84 4.93
CA LYS A 154 -23.07 -2.77 4.81
C LYS A 154 -23.65 -4.18 4.65
N ALA A 155 -23.09 -4.98 3.73
CA ALA A 155 -23.53 -6.35 3.49
C ALA A 155 -23.39 -7.21 4.76
N ALA A 156 -22.27 -7.11 5.48
CA ALA A 156 -22.05 -7.82 6.74
C ALA A 156 -23.08 -7.44 7.81
N ARG A 157 -23.43 -6.15 7.92
CA ARG A 157 -24.47 -5.68 8.84
C ARG A 157 -25.86 -6.19 8.48
N GLU A 158 -26.19 -6.27 7.20
CA GLU A 158 -27.47 -6.79 6.71
C GLU A 158 -27.59 -8.30 7.00
N ALA A 159 -26.56 -9.08 6.65
CA ALA A 159 -26.50 -10.51 6.95
C ALA A 159 -26.61 -10.79 8.46
N ALA A 160 -25.95 -9.98 9.30
CA ALA A 160 -26.03 -10.11 10.76
C ALA A 160 -27.43 -9.79 11.33
N LYS A 161 -28.22 -8.93 10.68
CA LYS A 161 -29.60 -8.64 11.07
C LYS A 161 -30.52 -9.81 10.70
N GLU A 162 -30.38 -10.34 9.50
CA GLU A 162 -31.18 -11.48 9.01
C GLU A 162 -30.94 -12.72 9.88
N ALA A 163 -29.68 -13.03 10.21
CA ALA A 163 -29.33 -14.15 11.07
C ALA A 163 -29.89 -14.03 12.51
N LYS A 164 -30.11 -12.80 12.99
CA LYS A 164 -30.74 -12.55 14.29
C LYS A 164 -32.26 -12.63 14.22
N ALA A 165 -32.87 -12.26 13.09
CA ALA A 165 -34.32 -12.36 12.89
C ALA A 165 -34.78 -13.80 12.63
N ALA A 166 -33.89 -14.68 12.18
CA ALA A 166 -34.14 -16.10 11.96
C ALA A 166 -33.90 -16.99 13.21
N LYS A 167 -33.50 -16.40 14.34
CA LYS A 167 -33.34 -17.06 15.65
C LYS A 167 -34.49 -16.68 16.57
#